data_AF-A0A3P1SC40-F1
#
_entry.id   AF-A0A3P1SC40-F1
#
_cell.length_a   1.000
_cell.length_b   1.000
_cell.length_c   1.000
_cell.angle_alpha   90.00
_cell.angle_beta   90.00
_cell.angle_gamma   90.00
#
_symmetry.space_group_name_H-M   'P 1'
#
loop_
_entity.id
_entity.type
_entity.pdbx_description
1 polymer ?
#
loop_
_entity_poly.entity_id
_entity_poly.type
_entity_poly.pdbx_seq_one_letter_code
_entity_poly.pdbx_strand_id
1 'polypeptide(L)' 'MERNNRTLKVYGMSGNKYNDTPTIMMKGKWLEEFGFKVGQKYNVDCQNGKLIISIKKNTN' A
#
# COMPACT_ATOMS: atom_id res chain seq x y z
N MET A 1 -21.60 8.34 4.51
CA MET A 1 -21.12 7.01 4.06
C MET A 1 -19.62 7.10 3.92
N GLU A 2 -18.89 6.57 4.89
CA GLU A 2 -17.43 6.57 4.85
C GLU A 2 -16.95 5.79 3.61
N ARG A 3 -16.34 6.49 2.66
CA ARG A 3 -15.75 5.87 1.47
C ARG A 3 -14.43 5.21 1.87
N ASN A 4 -14.54 4.05 2.51
CA ASN A 4 -13.40 3.22 2.92
C ASN A 4 -12.76 2.47 1.73
N ASN A 5 -13.38 2.55 0.55
CA ASN A 5 -12.89 1.95 -0.68
C ASN A 5 -12.30 3.01 -1.62
N ARG A 6 -11.06 2.76 -2.07
CA ARG A 6 -10.37 3.60 -3.04
C ARG A 6 -9.92 2.73 -4.20
N THR A 7 -10.38 3.05 -5.40
CA THR A 7 -9.90 2.41 -6.63
C THR A 7 -8.60 3.08 -7.05
N LEU A 8 -7.50 2.32 -7.06
CA LEU A 8 -6.20 2.77 -7.53
C LEU A 8 -5.83 1.99 -8.79
N LYS A 9 -4.98 2.59 -9.62
CA LYS A 9 -4.44 1.95 -10.82
C LYS A 9 -3.05 1.39 -10.53
N VAL A 10 -2.74 0.23 -11.11
CA VAL A 10 -1.36 -0.28 -11.17
C VAL A 10 -0.62 0.50 -12.26
N TYR A 11 0.55 1.03 -11.92
CA TYR A 11 1.40 1.80 -12.84
C TYR A 11 2.65 0.99 -13.20
N GLY A 12 3.23 1.24 -14.37
CA GLY A 12 4.63 0.88 -14.64
C GLY A 12 5.54 2.01 -14.17
N MET A 13 6.70 1.68 -13.60
CA MET A 13 7.63 2.69 -13.08
C MET A 13 8.77 2.95 -14.08
N SER A 14 8.72 4.06 -14.81
CA SER A 14 9.80 4.41 -15.74
C SER A 14 11.02 5.00 -15.00
N GLY A 15 11.99 4.14 -14.69
CA GLY A 15 13.37 4.52 -14.33
C GLY A 15 14.35 3.88 -15.32
N ASN A 16 15.59 4.36 -15.37
CA ASN A 16 16.65 4.09 -16.37
C ASN A 16 16.85 2.63 -16.88
N LYS A 17 16.20 1.61 -16.30
CA LYS A 17 16.15 0.21 -16.76
C LYS A 17 14.84 -0.56 -16.45
N TYR A 18 13.76 0.05 -15.97
CA TYR A 18 12.65 -0.67 -15.28
C TYR A 18 11.23 -0.40 -15.81
N ASN A 19 11.04 -0.30 -17.13
CA ASN A 19 9.71 -0.01 -17.69
C ASN A 19 8.63 -1.09 -17.45
N ASP A 20 8.99 -2.27 -16.90
CA ASP A 20 8.08 -3.42 -16.83
C ASP A 20 7.65 -3.85 -15.42
N THR A 21 8.13 -3.19 -14.36
CA THR A 21 7.76 -3.59 -12.99
C THR A 21 6.38 -3.04 -12.59
N PRO A 22 5.39 -3.90 -12.30
CA PRO A 22 4.08 -3.45 -11.82
C PRO A 22 4.22 -2.79 -10.44
N THR A 23 3.70 -1.58 -10.32
CA THR A 23 3.85 -0.73 -9.14
C THR A 23 2.50 -0.26 -8.63
N ILE A 24 2.24 -0.48 -7.34
CA ILE A 24 1.08 0.05 -6.62
C ILE A 24 1.54 1.24 -5.78
N MET A 25 1.01 2.43 -6.05
CA MET A 25 1.34 3.64 -5.29
C MET A 25 0.21 3.97 -4.30
N MET A 26 0.49 3.83 -3.01
CA MET A 26 -0.40 4.22 -1.93
C MET A 26 0.12 5.49 -1.26
N LYS A 27 -0.49 6.64 -1.57
CA LYS A 27 -0.14 7.94 -0.98
C LYS A 27 -1.38 8.74 -0.61
N GLY A 28 -1.29 9.51 0.47
CA GLY A 28 -2.30 10.48 0.89
C GLY A 28 -2.57 10.47 2.40
N LYS A 29 -3.11 11.59 2.90
CA LYS A 29 -3.45 11.78 4.32
C LYS A 29 -4.41 10.73 4.87
N TRP A 30 -5.24 10.14 4.00
CA TRP A 30 -6.16 9.07 4.37
C TRP A 30 -5.46 7.86 4.98
N LEU A 31 -4.19 7.59 4.67
CA LEU A 31 -3.45 6.49 5.29
C LEU A 31 -3.33 6.67 6.82
N GLU A 32 -3.18 7.91 7.28
CA GLU A 32 -3.12 8.23 8.71
C GLU A 32 -4.47 8.01 9.41
N GLU A 33 -5.58 8.23 8.70
CA GLU A 33 -6.94 7.94 9.21
C GLU A 33 -7.13 6.44 9.49
N PHE A 34 -6.46 5.56 8.74
CA PHE A 34 -6.43 4.12 8.99
C PHE A 34 -5.26 3.67 9.88
N GLY A 35 -4.55 4.62 10.48
CA GLY A 35 -3.49 4.37 11.45
C GLY A 35 -2.11 4.09 10.85
N PHE A 36 -1.91 4.15 9.54
CA PHE A 36 -0.60 4.00 8.89
C PHE A 36 0.19 5.30 9.00
N LYS A 37 1.06 5.38 10.01
CA LYS A 37 1.89 6.57 10.26
C LYS A 37 3.27 6.44 9.63
N VAL A 38 3.88 7.58 9.34
CA VAL A 38 5.28 7.64 8.87
C VAL A 38 6.19 6.95 9.88
N GLY A 39 7.08 6.09 9.38
CA GLY A 39 8.01 5.31 10.20
C GLY A 39 7.45 4.00 10.78
N GLN A 40 6.15 3.72 10.63
CA GLN A 40 5.60 2.43 11.05
C GLN A 40 5.89 1.32 10.04
N LYS A 41 6.16 0.12 10.57
CA LYS A 41 6.24 -1.10 9.77
C LYS A 41 4.84 -1.64 9.52
N TYR A 42 4.63 -2.19 8.34
CA TYR A 42 3.42 -2.92 7.98
C TYR A 42 3.79 -4.25 7.35
N ASN A 43 2.86 -5.19 7.38
CA ASN A 43 2.94 -6.46 6.69
C ASN A 43 2.03 -6.44 5.47
N VAL A 44 2.46 -7.10 4.41
CA VAL A 44 1.63 -7.37 3.23
C VAL A 44 1.54 -8.88 3.10
N ASP A 45 0.32 -9.40 3.24
CA ASP A 45 0.03 -10.79 2.92
C ASP A 45 -0.41 -10.88 1.46
N CYS A 46 0.31 -11.69 0.70
CA CYS A 46 0.13 -11.88 -0.73
C CYS A 46 -0.66 -13.17 -0.98
N GLN A 47 -1.93 -13.00 -1.30
CA GLN A 47 -2.84 -14.09 -1.66
C GLN A 47 -3.15 -14.02 -3.15
N ASN A 48 -3.67 -15.11 -3.73
CA ASN A 48 -3.98 -15.15 -5.15
C ASN A 48 -4.99 -14.04 -5.54
N GLY A 49 -4.52 -13.02 -6.26
CA GLY A 49 -5.32 -11.85 -6.67
C GLY A 49 -5.64 -10.83 -5.57
N LYS A 50 -5.06 -10.95 -4.36
CA LYS A 50 -5.36 -10.08 -3.22
C LYS A 50 -4.11 -9.75 -2.41
N LEU A 51 -3.97 -8.47 -2.06
CA LEU A 51 -2.99 -8.00 -1.09
C LEU A 51 -3.72 -7.54 0.17
N ILE A 52 -3.34 -8.08 1.33
CA ILE A 52 -3.88 -7.65 2.63
C ILE A 52 -2.77 -6.91 3.37
N ILE A 53 -2.97 -5.61 3.60
CA ILE A 53 -2.01 -4.74 4.27
C ILE A 53 -2.46 -4.52 5.70
N SER A 54 -1.57 -4.78 6.66
CA SER A 54 -1.84 -4.63 8.09
C SER A 54 -0.67 -3.99 8.82
N ILE A 55 -0.95 -3.14 9.81
CA ILE A 55 0.09 -2.52 10.63
C ILE A 55 0.80 -3.62 11.43
N LYS A 56 2.12 -3.69 11.33
CA LYS A 56 2.90 -4.64 12.12
C LYS A 56 2.95 -4.10 13.54
N LYS A 57 2.25 -4.76 14.45
CA LYS A 57 2.39 -4.50 15.89
C LYS A 57 3.79 -4.94 16.29
N ASN A 58 4.60 -4.03 16.82
CA ASN A 58 5.80 -4.43 17.53
C ASN A 58 5.34 -5.10 18.83
N THR A 59 5.42 -6.43 18.90
CA THR A 59 5.39 -7.15 20.17
C THR A 59 6.69 -6.85 20.89
N ASN A 60 6.59 -6.14 22.01
CA ASN A 60 7.61 -6.16 23.06
C ASN A 60 7.48 -7.46 23.85
#